data_AF-A0A2V5WNH5-F1
#
_entry.id   AF-A0A2V5WNH5-F1
#
_cell.length_a   1.000
_cell.length_b   1.000
_cell.length_c   1.000
_cell.angle_alpha   90.00
_cell.angle_beta   90.00
_cell.angle_gamma   90.00
#
_symmetry.space_group_name_H-M   'P 1'
#
loop_
_entity.id
_entity.type
_entity.pdbx_description
1 polymer ?
#
loop_
_entity_poly.entity_id
_entity_poly.type
_entity_poly.pdbx_seq_one_letter_code
_entity_poly.pdbx_strand_id
1 'polypeptide(L)'
;MNNRIVAAVALTSVVAWLIGAVADGSEENPEAIQRNLATQPGPKGPSTRQISADNPAAIAKLIDDINAAVRANKQRMLSIITINTDVAATTLEREKAETGMTFGDVYVAHSLALATKKKFRAIVALHKSGKSWAQIARSHNVTL
;
A
#
# COMPACT_ATOMS: atom_id res chain seq x y z
N MET A 1 0.48 22.48 35.28
CA MET A 1 1.30 23.30 34.36
C MET A 1 0.91 22.92 32.94
N ASN A 2 0.20 23.83 32.28
CA ASN A 2 -0.16 23.78 30.86
C ASN A 2 1.01 24.31 30.02
N ASN A 3 1.06 23.90 28.75
CA ASN A 3 1.44 24.68 27.55
C ASN A 3 1.24 23.72 26.34
N ARG A 4 0.11 23.69 25.61
CA ARG A 4 -0.44 24.68 24.65
C ARG A 4 0.64 25.34 23.80
N ILE A 5 0.78 24.95 22.53
CA ILE A 5 0.79 25.88 21.38
C ILE A 5 0.16 25.15 20.17
N VAL A 6 -0.98 25.69 19.75
CA VAL A 6 -1.63 25.46 18.45
C VAL A 6 -0.97 26.45 17.49
N ALA A 7 -0.43 25.99 16.36
CA ALA A 7 0.00 26.87 15.29
C ALA A 7 -0.97 26.67 14.11
N ALA A 8 -1.80 27.68 13.90
CA ALA A 8 -2.71 27.79 12.79
C ALA A 8 -2.31 29.01 11.95
N VAL A 9 -2.64 28.94 10.65
CA VAL A 9 -2.84 30.04 9.70
C VAL A 9 -1.56 30.70 9.14
N ALA A 10 -1.35 30.58 7.83
CA ALA A 10 -1.72 31.64 6.89
C ALA A 10 -1.41 31.24 5.43
N LEU A 11 -2.45 31.25 4.60
CA LEU A 11 -2.34 31.44 3.16
C LEU A 11 -1.73 32.81 2.88
N THR A 12 -0.77 32.87 1.97
CA THR A 12 -0.57 34.06 1.15
C THR A 12 -0.21 33.64 -0.27
N SER A 13 -1.20 33.86 -1.13
CA SER A 13 -1.16 33.75 -2.59
C SER A 13 -0.06 34.63 -3.19
N VAL A 14 0.65 34.13 -4.21
CA VAL A 14 1.48 34.96 -5.08
C VAL A 14 0.63 35.38 -6.30
N VAL A 15 0.58 36.69 -6.50
CA VAL A 15 -0.26 37.43 -7.45
C VAL A 15 0.54 37.76 -8.73
N ALA A 16 -0.10 37.51 -9.89
CA ALA A 16 -0.09 38.23 -11.19
C ALA A 16 1.26 38.53 -11.91
N TRP A 17 1.38 38.59 -13.24
CA TRP A 17 0.69 39.51 -14.16
C TRP A 17 0.79 39.11 -15.66
N LEU A 18 -0.34 39.29 -16.35
CA LEU A 18 -0.62 39.87 -17.70
C LEU A 18 0.15 39.50 -18.98
N ILE A 19 -0.60 39.34 -20.09
CA ILE A 19 -0.86 40.33 -21.18
C ILE A 19 -1.63 39.62 -22.32
N GLY A 20 -2.68 40.25 -22.86
CA GLY A 20 -3.15 39.96 -24.24
C GLY A 20 -4.66 40.10 -24.46
N ALA A 21 -5.08 41.24 -25.02
CA ALA A 21 -6.45 41.68 -25.23
C ALA A 21 -7.18 41.02 -26.43
N VAL A 22 -8.51 40.96 -26.38
CA VAL A 22 -9.41 41.45 -27.45
C VAL A 22 -10.84 41.53 -26.90
N ALA A 23 -11.50 42.65 -27.18
CA ALA A 23 -12.88 42.94 -26.81
C ALA A 23 -13.85 42.34 -27.82
N ASP A 24 -14.97 41.78 -27.35
CA ASP A 24 -16.26 41.88 -28.05
C ASP A 24 -17.38 41.55 -27.07
N GLY A 25 -18.41 42.41 -27.04
CA GLY A 25 -19.53 42.28 -26.11
C GLY A 25 -20.51 41.19 -26.54
N SER A 26 -20.97 40.39 -25.58
CA SER A 26 -22.21 39.63 -25.69
C SER A 26 -22.76 39.36 -24.29
N GLU A 27 -23.94 39.90 -24.01
CA GLU A 27 -24.73 39.64 -22.82
C GLU A 27 -25.08 38.15 -22.73
N GLU A 28 -24.38 37.41 -21.86
CA GLU A 28 -24.68 36.02 -21.57
C GLU A 28 -25.66 35.91 -20.39
N ASN A 29 -26.93 35.83 -20.78
CA ASN A 29 -28.11 35.37 -20.05
C ASN A 29 -27.83 34.39 -18.89
N PRO A 30 -28.19 34.72 -17.62
CA PRO A 30 -27.91 33.89 -16.46
C PRO A 30 -28.74 32.58 -16.38
N GLU A 31 -29.69 32.33 -17.28
CA GLU A 31 -30.51 31.11 -17.27
C GLU A 31 -29.83 29.87 -17.89
N ALA A 32 -28.64 30.00 -18.47
CA ALA A 32 -27.89 28.87 -19.04
C ALA A 32 -27.10 28.05 -17.99
N ILE A 33 -26.86 28.60 -16.79
CA ILE A 33 -26.03 27.93 -15.76
C ILE A 33 -26.79 26.80 -15.05
N GLN A 34 -28.13 26.82 -15.01
CA GLN A 34 -28.92 25.81 -14.27
C GLN A 34 -29.26 24.54 -15.06
N ARG A 35 -28.97 24.49 -16.36
CA ARG A 35 -29.23 23.30 -17.21
C ARG A 35 -28.05 22.31 -17.32
N ASN A 36 -26.97 22.52 -16.57
CA ASN A 36 -25.85 21.59 -16.46
C ASN A 36 -25.81 20.86 -15.10
N LEU A 37 -26.93 20.77 -14.40
CA LEU A 37 -27.05 20.06 -13.12
C LEU A 37 -27.72 18.68 -13.22
N ALA A 38 -27.96 18.18 -14.43
CA ALA A 38 -28.49 16.84 -14.64
C ALA A 38 -27.67 16.10 -15.70
N THR A 39 -27.13 14.94 -15.31
CA THR A 39 -26.40 13.96 -16.13
C THR A 39 -24.88 14.09 -16.15
N GLN A 40 -24.26 13.93 -14.98
CA GLN A 40 -23.06 13.10 -14.91
C GLN A 40 -23.33 11.95 -13.92
N PRO A 41 -23.47 10.70 -14.39
CA PRO A 41 -23.32 9.56 -13.50
C PRO A 41 -21.91 9.65 -12.93
N GLY A 42 -21.79 9.78 -11.61
CA GLY A 42 -20.51 9.95 -10.95
C GLY A 42 -19.53 8.87 -11.42
N PRO A 43 -18.22 9.19 -11.56
CA PRO A 43 -17.25 8.13 -11.73
C PRO A 43 -17.38 7.25 -10.49
N LYS A 44 -17.90 6.03 -10.67
CA LYS A 44 -17.54 4.89 -9.83
C LYS A 44 -16.04 4.78 -10.00
N GLY A 45 -15.30 5.57 -9.22
CA GLY A 45 -13.87 5.40 -9.12
C GLY A 45 -13.66 3.94 -8.79
N PRO A 46 -12.82 3.19 -9.52
CA PRO A 46 -12.39 1.92 -8.99
C PRO A 46 -11.83 2.24 -7.60
N SER A 47 -12.28 1.51 -6.59
CA SER A 47 -11.57 1.46 -5.31
C SER A 47 -10.20 0.84 -5.58
N THR A 48 -9.29 1.61 -6.20
CA THR A 48 -7.98 1.16 -6.68
C THR A 48 -7.06 0.76 -5.52
N ARG A 49 -7.45 1.02 -4.27
CA ARG A 49 -6.74 0.51 -3.09
C ARG A 49 -7.04 -0.95 -2.76
N GLN A 50 -8.17 -1.50 -3.21
CA GLN A 50 -8.63 -2.83 -2.79
C GLN A 50 -8.26 -3.95 -3.76
N ILE A 51 -7.88 -3.60 -5.00
CA ILE A 51 -7.67 -4.57 -6.10
C ILE A 51 -6.27 -5.20 -6.07
N SER A 52 -5.30 -4.57 -5.39
CA SER A 52 -3.93 -5.09 -5.30
C SER A 52 -3.74 -6.07 -4.15
N ALA A 53 -4.54 -5.93 -3.09
CA ALA A 53 -4.49 -6.65 -1.83
C ALA A 53 -4.85 -8.14 -1.91
N ASP A 54 -5.84 -8.46 -2.76
CA ASP A 54 -6.48 -9.78 -2.84
C ASP A 54 -6.04 -10.59 -4.06
N ASN A 55 -5.08 -10.07 -4.84
CA ASN A 55 -4.64 -10.69 -6.08
C ASN A 55 -3.48 -11.68 -5.81
N PRO A 56 -3.64 -13.00 -6.08
CA PRO A 56 -2.56 -13.97 -5.93
C PRO A 56 -1.30 -13.60 -6.71
N ALA A 57 -1.45 -12.90 -7.85
CA ALA A 57 -0.32 -12.42 -8.63
C ALA A 57 0.48 -11.32 -7.92
N ALA A 58 -0.18 -10.49 -7.10
CA ALA A 58 0.49 -9.41 -6.36
C ALA A 58 1.41 -9.98 -5.27
N ILE A 59 0.94 -10.98 -4.51
CA ILE A 59 1.76 -11.66 -3.50
C ILE A 59 2.93 -12.42 -4.14
N ALA A 60 2.69 -13.08 -5.28
CA ALA A 60 3.77 -13.74 -6.02
C ALA A 60 4.83 -12.72 -6.49
N LYS A 61 4.39 -11.60 -7.06
CA LYS A 61 5.29 -10.52 -7.48
C LYS A 61 6.09 -9.95 -6.30
N LEU A 62 5.44 -9.73 -5.15
CA LEU A 62 6.09 -9.26 -3.93
C LEU A 62 7.20 -10.22 -3.48
N ILE A 63 6.95 -11.53 -3.51
CA ILE A 63 7.94 -12.55 -3.17
C ILE A 63 9.13 -12.47 -4.12
N ASP A 64 8.88 -12.35 -5.43
CA ASP A 64 9.93 -12.26 -6.44
C ASP A 64 10.76 -10.98 -6.30
N ASP A 65 10.11 -9.83 -6.08
CA ASP A 65 10.77 -8.54 -5.87
C ASP A 65 11.67 -8.58 -4.62
N ILE A 66 11.18 -9.13 -3.51
CA ILE A 66 11.99 -9.31 -2.28
C ILE A 66 13.17 -10.23 -2.56
N ASN A 67 12.94 -11.37 -3.21
CA ASN A 67 14.00 -12.32 -3.51
C ASN A 67 15.05 -11.73 -4.46
N ALA A 68 14.64 -10.94 -5.45
CA ALA A 68 15.54 -10.21 -6.34
C ALA A 68 16.35 -9.16 -5.57
N ALA A 69 15.71 -8.38 -4.71
CA ALA A 69 16.38 -7.38 -3.89
C ALA A 69 17.38 -8.02 -2.91
N VAL A 70 17.05 -9.19 -2.34
CA VAL A 70 17.96 -9.94 -1.46
C VAL A 70 19.18 -10.45 -2.22
N ARG A 71 19.03 -10.91 -3.47
CA ARG A 71 20.17 -11.28 -4.32
C ARG A 71 21.06 -10.09 -4.63
N ALA A 72 20.47 -8.92 -4.85
CA ALA A 72 21.21 -7.70 -5.14
C ALA A 72 21.95 -7.15 -3.90
N ASN A 73 21.30 -7.13 -2.74
CA ASN A 73 21.89 -6.66 -1.48
C ASN A 73 21.22 -7.31 -0.26
N LYS A 74 21.73 -8.47 0.14
CA LYS A 74 21.19 -9.25 1.25
C LYS A 74 21.15 -8.49 2.57
N GLN A 75 22.25 -7.81 2.93
CA GLN A 75 22.38 -7.13 4.22
C GLN A 75 21.34 -5.99 4.35
N ARG A 76 21.20 -5.17 3.30
CA ARG A 76 20.20 -4.11 3.27
C ARG A 76 18.78 -4.67 3.36
N MET A 77 18.49 -5.73 2.61
CA MET A 77 17.15 -6.31 2.61
C MET A 77 16.79 -7.02 3.92
N LEU A 78 17.73 -7.69 4.58
CA LEU A 78 17.49 -8.25 5.91
C LEU A 78 17.18 -7.17 6.94
N SER A 79 17.83 -6.01 6.86
CA SER A 79 17.50 -4.85 7.70
C SER A 79 16.07 -4.37 7.47
N ILE A 80 15.65 -4.22 6.20
CA ILE A 80 14.27 -3.83 5.84
C ILE A 80 13.25 -4.87 6.34
N ILE A 81 13.51 -6.16 6.12
CA ILE A 81 12.62 -7.23 6.59
C ILE A 81 12.53 -7.21 8.12
N THR A 82 13.64 -7.01 8.82
CA THR A 82 13.67 -6.90 10.29
C THR A 82 12.77 -5.76 10.76
N ILE A 83 12.87 -4.57 10.14
CA ILE A 83 12.04 -3.41 10.48
C ILE A 83 10.55 -3.69 10.26
N ASN A 84 10.19 -4.33 9.14
CA ASN A 84 8.79 -4.57 8.79
C ASN A 84 8.14 -5.71 9.59
N THR A 85 8.95 -6.66 10.07
CA THR A 85 8.46 -7.87 10.74
C THR A 85 8.73 -7.91 12.24
N ASP A 86 9.58 -7.01 12.74
CA ASP A 86 10.12 -7.03 14.10
C ASP A 86 10.87 -8.35 14.43
N VAL A 87 11.37 -9.05 13.41
CA VAL A 87 12.12 -10.31 13.56
C VAL A 87 13.58 -10.10 13.20
N ALA A 88 14.48 -10.42 14.15
CA ALA A 88 15.92 -10.28 13.95
C ALA A 88 16.44 -11.05 12.72
N ALA A 89 17.39 -10.45 12.00
CA ALA A 89 18.03 -11.03 10.82
C ALA A 89 18.52 -12.47 11.02
N THR A 90 19.16 -12.76 12.15
CA THR A 90 19.64 -14.11 12.49
C THR A 90 18.51 -15.13 12.62
N THR A 91 17.34 -14.72 13.10
CA THR A 91 16.14 -15.55 13.14
C THR A 91 15.58 -15.78 11.74
N LEU A 92 15.49 -14.73 10.90
CA LEU A 92 15.02 -14.86 9.51
C LEU A 92 15.87 -15.84 8.71
N GLU A 93 17.20 -15.79 8.86
CA GLU A 93 18.12 -16.70 8.19
C GLU A 93 17.97 -18.14 8.69
N ARG A 94 17.85 -18.33 10.00
CA ARG A 94 17.60 -19.65 10.61
C ARG A 94 16.28 -20.23 10.12
N GLU A 95 15.20 -19.44 10.14
CA GLU A 95 13.88 -19.89 9.73
C GLU A 95 13.82 -20.22 8.24
N LYS A 96 14.52 -19.45 7.40
CA LYS A 96 14.73 -19.78 6.00
C LYS A 96 15.37 -21.17 5.85
N ALA A 97 16.46 -21.42 6.58
CA ALA A 97 17.17 -22.70 6.52
C ALA A 97 16.32 -23.87 7.03
N GLU A 98 15.61 -23.70 8.14
CA GLU A 98 14.73 -24.72 8.75
C GLU A 98 13.52 -25.06 7.87
N THR A 99 12.95 -24.07 7.19
CA THR A 99 11.73 -24.26 6.41
C THR A 99 11.97 -24.66 4.97
N GLY A 100 13.17 -24.35 4.43
CA GLY A 100 13.49 -24.47 3.01
C GLY A 100 12.92 -23.34 2.14
N MET A 101 12.27 -22.33 2.73
CA MET A 101 11.59 -21.25 2.02
C MET A 101 12.56 -20.20 1.46
N THR A 102 12.06 -19.27 0.63
CA THR A 102 12.82 -18.08 0.23
C THR A 102 12.69 -16.95 1.26
N PHE A 103 13.48 -15.88 1.14
CA PHE A 103 13.29 -14.72 2.04
C PHE A 103 11.97 -13.99 1.78
N GLY A 104 11.49 -13.96 0.54
CA GLY A 104 10.16 -13.46 0.21
C GLY A 104 9.05 -14.25 0.89
N ASP A 105 9.12 -15.58 0.87
CA ASP A 105 8.17 -16.45 1.57
C ASP A 105 8.23 -16.25 3.10
N VAL A 106 9.43 -16.18 3.68
CA VAL A 106 9.61 -15.92 5.12
C VAL A 106 9.02 -14.56 5.50
N TYR A 107 9.24 -13.53 4.68
CA TYR A 107 8.62 -12.21 4.86
C TYR A 107 7.10 -12.31 4.86
N VAL A 108 6.50 -12.91 3.83
CA VAL A 108 5.03 -13.05 3.71
C VAL A 108 4.46 -13.80 4.90
N ALA A 109 5.11 -14.88 5.33
CA ALA A 109 4.67 -15.66 6.49
C ALA A 109 4.71 -14.86 7.80
N HIS A 110 5.72 -14.00 8.02
CA HIS A 110 5.76 -13.11 9.18
C HIS A 110 4.74 -11.98 9.08
N SER A 111 4.57 -11.37 7.91
CA SER A 111 3.54 -10.34 7.69
C SER A 111 2.14 -10.88 7.99
N LEU A 112 1.83 -12.11 7.55
CA LEU A 112 0.60 -12.80 7.90
C LEU A 112 0.53 -13.14 9.39
N ALA A 113 1.62 -13.60 10.00
CA ALA A 113 1.67 -13.92 11.42
C ALA A 113 1.34 -12.69 12.29
N LEU A 114 1.94 -11.54 11.97
CA LEU A 114 1.67 -10.26 12.62
C LEU A 114 0.22 -9.81 12.43
N ALA A 115 -0.25 -9.77 11.19
CA ALA A 115 -1.60 -9.31 10.88
C ALA A 115 -2.69 -10.20 11.50
N THR A 116 -2.45 -11.51 11.58
CA THR A 116 -3.40 -12.48 12.14
C THR A 116 -3.21 -12.74 13.63
N LYS A 117 -2.18 -12.14 14.26
CA LYS A 117 -1.75 -12.43 15.63
C LYS A 117 -1.51 -13.93 15.88
N LYS A 118 -1.00 -14.63 14.86
CA LYS A 118 -0.64 -16.05 14.93
C LYS A 118 0.88 -16.21 14.99
N LYS A 119 1.32 -17.41 15.36
CA LYS A 119 2.74 -17.78 15.31
C LYS A 119 3.16 -18.03 13.86
N PHE A 120 4.35 -17.60 13.48
CA PHE A 120 4.98 -17.89 12.18
C PHE A 120 4.87 -19.36 11.78
N ARG A 121 5.17 -20.28 12.72
CA ARG A 121 5.09 -21.73 12.49
C ARG A 121 3.69 -22.21 12.12
N ALA A 122 2.64 -21.60 12.64
CA ALA A 122 1.26 -21.95 12.28
C ALA A 122 0.93 -21.50 10.85
N ILE A 123 1.38 -20.31 10.45
CA ILE A 123 1.23 -19.81 9.08
C ILE A 123 2.02 -20.67 8.08
N VAL A 124 3.26 -21.02 8.41
CA VAL A 124 4.10 -21.93 7.63
C VAL A 124 3.45 -23.31 7.48
N ALA A 125 2.84 -23.84 8.53
CA ALA A 125 2.15 -25.12 8.48
C ALA A 125 0.96 -25.09 7.50
N LEU A 126 0.19 -24.00 7.46
CA LEU A 126 -0.89 -23.82 6.48
C LEU A 126 -0.34 -23.80 5.04
N HIS A 127 0.81 -23.17 4.82
CA HIS A 127 1.42 -23.16 3.49
C HIS A 127 1.92 -24.56 3.08
N LYS A 128 2.60 -25.25 4.00
CA LYS A 128 3.08 -26.63 3.79
C LYS A 128 1.93 -27.64 3.63
N SER A 129 0.72 -27.35 4.11
CA SER A 129 -0.47 -28.16 3.83
C SER A 129 -1.06 -27.94 2.43
N GLY A 130 -0.38 -27.18 1.56
CA GLY A 130 -0.79 -26.93 0.18
C GLY A 130 -1.61 -25.65 -0.03
N LYS A 131 -1.87 -24.84 1.01
CA LYS A 131 -2.55 -23.56 0.82
C LYS A 131 -1.57 -22.52 0.26
N SER A 132 -2.00 -21.75 -0.74
CA SER A 132 -1.21 -20.62 -1.23
C SER A 132 -1.23 -19.46 -0.23
N TRP A 133 -0.23 -18.58 -0.30
CA TRP A 133 -0.19 -17.37 0.53
C TRP A 133 -1.45 -16.51 0.40
N ALA A 134 -1.96 -16.36 -0.83
CA ALA A 134 -3.19 -15.64 -1.10
C ALA A 134 -4.44 -16.32 -0.49
N GLN A 135 -4.48 -17.66 -0.45
CA GLN A 135 -5.56 -18.36 0.23
C GLN A 135 -5.49 -18.16 1.74
N ILE A 136 -4.29 -18.17 2.33
CA ILE A 136 -4.09 -17.94 3.77
C ILE A 136 -4.47 -16.50 4.14
N ALA A 137 -4.00 -15.52 3.38
CA ALA A 137 -4.33 -14.10 3.54
C ALA A 137 -5.85 -13.87 3.52
N ARG A 138 -6.53 -14.36 2.48
CA ARG A 138 -8.00 -14.28 2.35
C ARG A 138 -8.74 -15.00 3.47
N SER A 139 -8.30 -16.19 3.86
CA SER A 139 -8.93 -16.96 4.96
C SER A 139 -8.88 -16.21 6.30
N HIS A 140 -7.96 -15.26 6.44
CA HIS A 140 -7.79 -14.45 7.64
C HIS A 140 -8.16 -12.98 7.46
N ASN A 141 -8.74 -12.59 6.32
CA ASN A 141 -9.05 -11.19 5.98
C ASN A 141 -7.84 -10.25 6.10
N VAL A 142 -6.67 -10.72 5.64
CA VAL A 142 -5.43 -9.95 5.62
C VAL A 142 -5.08 -9.55 4.19
N THR A 143 -4.66 -8.30 4.06
CA THR A 143 -4.10 -7.69 2.85
C THR A 143 -2.59 -7.51 3.04
N LEU A 144 -1.81 -7.82 1.99
CA LEU A 144 -0.35 -7.68 1.97
C LEU A 144 0.11 -6.73 0.85
#